data_AF-A0A7J9GDM1-F1
#
_entry.id   AF-A0A7J9GDM1-F1
#
_cell.length_a   1.000
_cell.length_b   1.000
_cell.length_c   1.000
_cell.angle_alpha   90.00
_cell.angle_beta   90.00
_cell.angle_gamma   90.00
#
_symmetry.space_group_name_H-M   'P 1'
#
loop_
_entity.id
_entity.type
_entity.pdbx_description
1 polymer ?
#
loop_
_entity_poly.entity_id
_entity_poly.type
_entity_poly.pdbx_seq_one_letter_code
_entity_poly.pdbx_strand_id
1 'polypeptide(L)'
;ATTAPATQDPPSLLQPGSLVEVNPRDNDYLGAWYLAVIVERATSTCDDRYVVQLLFLYEDISTGTKAIREYNSVDIRPLPPRHRPRKFKVGDLVEAYYRFGWFEGEIVEELHNGNYICQLKSSKRLELVVERLRLQRSWRDGEWIPPLDESELAVEEEDSTDETKQTDSNKAGIMESEADSAESSTAGTGNIQEASGQVTIEEEGLSKGEHDEEANDEEL
;
A
#
# COMPACT_ATOMS: atom_id res chain seq x y z
N ALA A 1 24.12 -24.12 38.05
CA ALA A 1 23.12 -23.07 38.30
C ALA A 1 22.52 -22.70 36.96
N THR A 2 21.20 -22.89 36.84
CA THR A 2 20.40 -22.65 35.65
C THR A 2 20.33 -21.15 35.38
N THR A 3 20.92 -20.69 34.28
CA THR A 3 20.70 -19.34 33.76
C THR A 3 19.36 -19.34 33.02
N ALA A 4 18.39 -18.59 33.54
CA ALA A 4 17.09 -18.37 32.91
C ALA A 4 17.27 -17.70 31.53
N PRO A 5 16.40 -17.97 30.55
CA PRO A 5 16.44 -17.26 29.29
C PRO A 5 16.03 -15.81 29.52
N ALA A 6 16.81 -14.88 28.95
CA ALA A 6 16.48 -13.46 28.95
C ALA A 6 15.11 -13.26 28.29
N THR A 7 14.22 -12.55 28.99
CA THR A 7 13.02 -11.96 28.41
C THR A 7 13.45 -11.17 27.19
N GLN A 8 13.11 -11.64 25.99
CA GLN A 8 13.27 -10.83 24.80
C GLN A 8 12.23 -9.71 24.91
N ASP A 9 12.70 -8.49 25.14
CA ASP A 9 11.89 -7.31 24.87
C ASP A 9 11.38 -7.42 23.43
N PRO A 10 10.10 -7.11 23.18
CA PRO A 10 9.56 -7.14 21.83
C PRO A 10 10.48 -6.28 20.93
N PRO A 11 10.80 -6.71 19.70
CA PRO A 11 11.59 -5.91 18.78
C PRO A 11 10.95 -4.53 18.72
N SER A 12 11.68 -3.50 19.18
CA SER A 12 11.15 -2.15 19.13
C SER A 12 10.81 -1.83 17.68
N LEU A 13 9.59 -1.39 17.42
CA LEU A 13 9.03 -1.25 16.07
C LEU A 13 9.84 -0.30 15.18
N LEU A 14 10.67 0.55 15.79
CA LEU A 14 11.50 1.56 15.13
C LEU A 14 13.00 1.22 15.25
N GLN A 15 13.45 0.21 14.50
CA GLN A 15 14.86 -0.20 14.41
C GLN A 15 15.36 -0.09 12.96
N PRO A 16 16.68 -0.01 12.73
CA PRO A 16 17.25 -0.14 11.39
C PRO A 16 16.71 -1.36 10.65
N GLY A 17 16.24 -1.17 9.42
CA GLY A 17 15.58 -2.17 8.58
C GLY A 17 14.07 -2.26 8.76
N SER A 18 13.46 -1.65 9.79
CA SER A 18 12.01 -1.63 9.94
C SER A 18 11.33 -0.88 8.80
N LEU A 19 10.26 -1.48 8.26
CA LEU A 19 9.34 -0.85 7.31
C LEU A 19 8.32 -0.02 8.06
N VAL A 20 8.26 1.28 7.75
CA VAL A 20 7.49 2.28 8.49
C VAL A 20 6.76 3.22 7.54
N GLU A 21 5.83 4.00 8.07
CA GLU A 21 5.28 5.17 7.39
C GLU A 21 5.78 6.46 8.06
N VAL A 22 6.13 7.45 7.24
CA VAL A 22 6.61 8.76 7.70
C VAL A 22 5.75 9.89 7.19
N ASN A 23 5.55 10.90 8.03
CA ASN A 23 4.81 12.10 7.70
C ASN A 23 5.73 13.32 7.71
N PRO A 24 6.08 13.89 6.54
CA PRO A 24 6.88 15.11 6.46
C PRO A 24 6.03 16.33 6.83
N ARG A 25 5.82 16.53 8.14
CA ARG A 25 5.05 17.67 8.67
C ARG A 25 5.70 19.01 8.39
N ASP A 26 7.02 19.06 8.23
CA ASP A 26 7.78 20.28 7.90
C ASP A 26 7.59 20.74 6.45
N ASN A 27 6.81 20.00 5.64
CA ASN A 27 6.38 20.44 4.34
C ASN A 27 4.86 20.66 4.39
N ASP A 28 4.46 21.93 4.46
CA ASP A 28 3.06 22.41 4.51
C ASP A 28 2.14 21.83 3.41
N TYR A 29 2.70 21.07 2.46
CA TYR A 29 2.07 20.55 1.27
C TYR A 29 1.71 19.06 1.33
N LEU A 30 2.28 18.25 2.23
CA LEU A 30 2.23 16.79 2.01
C LEU A 30 1.22 16.01 2.83
N GLY A 31 0.86 16.40 4.06
CA GLY A 31 -0.32 15.88 4.78
C GLY A 31 -0.59 14.36 4.70
N ALA A 32 0.43 13.55 4.45
CA ALA A 32 0.31 12.18 4.01
C ALA A 32 1.39 11.31 4.63
N TRP A 33 1.09 10.03 4.70
CA TRP A 33 2.00 9.00 5.20
C TRP A 33 2.66 8.29 4.02
N TYR A 34 3.98 8.34 3.97
CA TYR A 34 4.81 7.72 2.92
C TYR A 34 5.53 6.49 3.44
N LEU A 35 5.56 5.44 2.61
CA LEU A 35 6.26 4.22 2.94
C LEU A 35 7.78 4.45 2.92
N ALA A 36 8.47 4.04 3.99
CA ALA A 36 9.90 4.23 4.18
C ALA A 36 10.53 3.07 4.96
N VAL A 37 11.86 2.98 4.90
CA VAL A 37 12.66 2.05 5.70
C VAL A 37 13.58 2.86 6.62
N ILE A 38 13.66 2.50 7.89
CA ILE A 38 14.63 3.10 8.81
C ILE A 38 16.02 2.61 8.41
N VAL A 39 16.93 3.55 8.13
CA VAL A 39 18.33 3.25 7.82
C VAL A 39 19.13 3.15 9.11
N GLU A 40 19.01 4.17 9.96
CA GLU A 40 19.71 4.24 11.24
C GLU A 40 19.03 5.21 12.21
N ARG A 41 19.38 5.11 13.49
CA ARG A 41 19.06 6.14 14.48
C ARG A 41 20.05 7.28 14.32
N ALA A 42 19.57 8.52 14.26
CA ALA A 42 20.46 9.67 14.17
C ALA A 42 21.25 9.79 15.50
N THR A 43 22.57 9.84 15.40
CA THR A 43 23.48 9.85 16.57
C THR A 43 23.95 11.26 16.95
N SER A 44 23.65 12.25 16.12
CA SER A 44 24.22 13.60 16.17
C SER A 44 23.29 14.68 16.72
N THR A 45 21.99 14.40 16.85
CA THR A 45 20.98 15.32 17.40
C THR A 45 20.07 14.56 18.37
N CYS A 46 19.15 15.26 19.06
CA CYS A 46 18.32 14.73 20.16
C CYS A 46 17.90 13.26 19.98
N ASP A 47 17.85 12.53 21.10
CA ASP A 47 17.77 11.06 21.13
C ASP A 47 16.64 10.41 20.28
N ASP A 48 15.68 11.16 19.77
CA ASP A 48 14.48 10.65 19.11
C ASP A 48 14.39 10.99 17.60
N ARG A 49 15.50 10.97 16.87
CA ARG A 49 15.50 11.11 15.40
C ARG A 49 16.03 9.87 14.67
N TYR A 50 15.51 9.66 13.47
CA TYR A 50 15.84 8.54 12.60
C TYR A 50 16.14 9.01 11.19
N VAL A 51 17.17 8.43 10.58
CA VAL A 51 17.43 8.53 9.15
C VAL A 51 16.57 7.48 8.45
N VAL A 52 15.74 7.90 7.51
CA VAL A 52 14.86 6.98 6.76
C VAL A 52 15.04 7.17 5.26
N GLN A 53 14.88 6.07 4.52
CA GLN A 53 14.84 6.06 3.07
C GLN A 53 13.40 5.89 2.60
N LEU A 54 12.90 6.84 1.81
CA LEU A 54 11.57 6.80 1.22
C LEU A 54 11.55 5.81 0.05
N LEU A 55 10.56 4.91 0.01
CA LEU A 55 10.53 3.82 -0.96
C LEU A 55 10.13 4.25 -2.37
N PHE A 56 9.26 5.26 -2.48
CA PHE A 56 8.70 5.71 -3.77
C PHE A 56 9.01 7.16 -4.10
N LEU A 57 9.79 7.85 -3.25
CA LEU A 57 10.25 9.21 -3.50
C LEU A 57 11.75 9.20 -3.77
N TYR A 58 12.17 10.08 -4.67
CA TYR A 58 13.53 10.14 -5.19
C TYR A 58 14.10 11.54 -4.99
N GLU A 59 15.37 11.62 -4.63
CA GLU A 59 16.13 12.87 -4.70
C GLU A 59 16.42 13.21 -6.16
N ASP A 60 16.74 12.17 -6.94
CA ASP A 60 16.96 12.27 -8.37
C ASP A 60 16.36 11.04 -9.06
N ILE A 61 15.28 11.28 -9.80
CA ILE A 61 14.54 10.25 -10.53
C ILE A 61 15.39 9.68 -11.68
N SER A 62 16.25 10.48 -12.30
CA SER A 62 17.05 10.07 -13.47
C SER A 62 18.10 9.04 -13.11
N THR A 63 18.68 9.14 -11.92
CA THR A 63 19.66 8.18 -11.39
C THR A 63 19.01 7.08 -10.56
N GLY A 64 17.71 7.19 -10.25
CA GLY A 64 17.00 6.27 -9.35
C GLY A 64 17.38 6.44 -7.88
N THR A 65 18.02 7.54 -7.52
CA THR A 65 18.48 7.82 -6.14
C THR A 65 17.29 8.09 -5.24
N LYS A 66 17.04 7.20 -4.28
CA LYS A 66 15.95 7.33 -3.31
C LYS A 66 16.18 8.52 -2.38
N ALA A 67 15.09 9.19 -2.01
CA ALA A 67 15.16 10.29 -1.05
C ALA A 67 15.45 9.75 0.35
N ILE A 68 16.47 10.33 0.99
CA ILE A 68 16.85 10.06 2.39
C ILE A 68 16.68 11.35 3.19
N ARG A 69 15.99 11.25 4.33
CA ARG A 69 15.67 12.40 5.21
C ARG A 69 15.67 11.96 6.68
N GLU A 70 15.87 12.92 7.57
CA GLU A 70 15.79 12.71 9.02
C GLU A 70 14.42 13.11 9.58
N TYR A 71 13.77 12.23 10.33
CA TYR A 71 12.46 12.47 10.96
C TYR A 71 12.52 12.31 12.47
N ASN A 72 11.66 13.03 13.19
CA ASN A 72 11.43 12.76 14.61
C ASN A 72 10.62 11.47 14.79
N SER A 73 10.79 10.80 15.93
CA SER A 73 10.02 9.59 16.29
C SER A 73 8.51 9.80 16.19
N VAL A 74 8.01 11.00 16.51
CA VAL A 74 6.58 11.37 16.47
C VAL A 74 6.00 11.49 15.05
N ASP A 75 6.87 11.59 14.04
CA ASP A 75 6.51 11.67 12.63
C ASP A 75 6.67 10.32 11.92
N ILE A 76 6.99 9.27 12.67
CA ILE A 76 7.16 7.90 12.19
C ILE A 76 6.14 7.01 12.90
N ARG A 77 5.50 6.13 12.13
CA ARG A 77 4.64 5.07 12.67
C ARG A 77 4.98 3.73 12.01
N PRO A 78 4.75 2.59 12.68
CA PRO A 78 4.80 1.30 12.01
C PRO A 78 3.79 1.25 10.85
N LEU A 79 3.83 0.18 10.05
CA LEU A 79 2.74 -0.03 9.11
C LEU A 79 1.42 -0.26 9.85
N PRO A 80 0.30 0.33 9.37
CA PRO A 80 -0.99 -0.04 9.90
C PRO A 80 -1.22 -1.54 9.63
N PRO A 81 -1.87 -2.25 10.54
CA PRO A 81 -2.11 -3.67 10.39
C PRO A 81 -2.93 -3.94 9.13
N ARG A 82 -2.75 -5.11 8.53
CA ARG A 82 -3.52 -5.49 7.34
C ARG A 82 -5.00 -5.61 7.70
N HIS A 83 -5.85 -4.96 6.91
CA HIS A 83 -7.29 -5.04 7.06
C HIS A 83 -7.86 -5.95 5.98
N ARG A 84 -8.89 -6.72 6.33
CA ARG A 84 -9.75 -7.35 5.33
C ARG A 84 -10.42 -6.29 4.46
N PRO A 85 -10.67 -6.58 3.18
CA PRO A 85 -11.46 -5.69 2.33
C PRO A 85 -12.80 -5.38 3.00
N ARG A 86 -13.12 -4.10 3.16
CA ARG A 86 -14.39 -3.63 3.70
C ARG A 86 -14.99 -2.58 2.78
N LYS A 87 -16.31 -2.48 2.79
CA LYS A 87 -17.00 -1.37 2.11
C LYS A 87 -16.97 -0.14 2.99
N PHE A 88 -16.91 1.02 2.36
CA PHE A 88 -17.05 2.31 3.01
C PHE A 88 -18.43 2.89 2.73
N LYS A 89 -18.84 3.88 3.52
CA LYS A 89 -20.08 4.64 3.32
C LYS A 89 -19.77 6.13 3.30
N VAL A 90 -20.69 6.92 2.74
CA VAL A 90 -20.62 8.39 2.82
C VAL A 90 -20.47 8.83 4.28
N GLY A 91 -19.51 9.73 4.54
CA GLY A 91 -19.13 10.23 5.85
C GLY A 91 -18.03 9.42 6.57
N ASP A 92 -17.58 8.28 6.02
CA ASP A 92 -16.45 7.55 6.59
C ASP A 92 -15.15 8.33 6.41
N LEU A 93 -14.38 8.41 7.50
CA LEU A 93 -13.02 8.95 7.48
C LEU A 93 -12.03 7.88 7.04
N VAL A 94 -11.24 8.21 6.04
CA VAL A 94 -10.34 7.30 5.35
C VAL A 94 -8.96 7.90 5.16
N GLU A 95 -7.98 7.03 4.90
CA GLU A 95 -6.75 7.41 4.24
C GLU A 95 -6.80 6.90 2.79
N ALA A 96 -6.57 7.79 1.83
CA ALA A 96 -6.64 7.54 0.40
C ALA A 96 -5.23 7.48 -0.21
N TYR A 97 -4.94 6.43 -0.96
CA TYR A 97 -3.64 6.25 -1.60
C TYR A 97 -3.54 7.06 -2.89
N TYR A 98 -2.79 8.16 -2.86
CA TYR A 98 -2.59 9.08 -3.97
C TYR A 98 -1.13 9.56 -4.00
N ARG A 99 -0.52 9.75 -5.18
CA ARG A 99 0.89 10.23 -5.32
C ARG A 99 1.87 9.55 -4.34
N PHE A 100 1.80 8.21 -4.27
CA PHE A 100 2.66 7.36 -3.45
C PHE A 100 2.55 7.54 -1.92
N GLY A 101 1.55 8.26 -1.44
CA GLY A 101 1.28 8.46 -0.03
C GLY A 101 -0.18 8.20 0.34
N TRP A 102 -0.43 8.06 1.64
CA TRP A 102 -1.75 7.91 2.22
C TRP A 102 -2.23 9.24 2.80
N PHE A 103 -3.23 9.83 2.15
CA PHE A 103 -3.78 11.15 2.48
C PHE A 103 -5.07 11.03 3.27
N GLU A 104 -5.24 11.83 4.31
CA GLU A 104 -6.49 11.89 5.04
C GLU A 104 -7.62 12.47 4.17
N GLY A 105 -8.79 11.83 4.20
CA GLY A 105 -9.97 12.24 3.46
C GLY A 105 -11.26 11.65 4.02
N GLU A 106 -12.36 12.01 3.38
CA GLU A 106 -13.72 11.59 3.71
C GLU A 106 -14.44 11.08 2.47
N ILE A 107 -15.19 9.99 2.59
CA ILE A 107 -16.04 9.50 1.50
C ILE A 107 -17.25 10.42 1.35
N VAL A 108 -17.40 11.03 0.17
CA VAL A 108 -18.50 11.97 -0.12
C VAL A 108 -19.53 11.38 -1.08
N GLU A 109 -19.20 10.30 -1.79
CA GLU A 109 -20.12 9.63 -2.71
C GLU A 109 -19.75 8.15 -2.90
N GLU A 110 -20.79 7.31 -3.00
CA GLU A 110 -20.69 5.90 -3.40
C GLU A 110 -21.18 5.76 -4.84
N LEU A 111 -20.33 5.23 -5.73
CA LEU A 111 -20.66 5.09 -7.14
C LEU A 111 -21.22 3.71 -7.46
N HIS A 112 -22.06 3.64 -8.49
CA HIS A 112 -22.72 2.39 -8.90
C HIS A 112 -21.75 1.30 -9.39
N ASN A 113 -20.53 1.68 -9.77
CA ASN A 113 -19.47 0.78 -10.23
C ASN A 113 -18.67 0.16 -9.06
N GLY A 114 -19.00 0.49 -7.81
CA GLY A 114 -18.28 0.04 -6.62
C GLY A 114 -17.10 0.92 -6.22
N ASN A 115 -16.83 2.00 -6.96
CA ASN A 115 -15.85 3.02 -6.59
C ASN A 115 -16.46 4.03 -5.61
N TYR A 116 -15.60 4.87 -5.05
CA TYR A 116 -15.98 5.92 -4.13
C TYR A 116 -15.39 7.25 -4.58
N ILE A 117 -16.08 8.35 -4.32
CA ILE A 117 -15.47 9.68 -4.35
C ILE A 117 -14.98 10.01 -2.94
N CYS A 118 -13.66 10.19 -2.80
CA CYS A 118 -13.03 10.65 -1.57
C CYS A 118 -12.62 12.11 -1.72
N GLN A 119 -13.02 12.95 -0.76
CA GLN A 119 -12.56 14.34 -0.64
C GLN A 119 -11.40 14.41 0.35
N LEU A 120 -10.22 14.79 -0.14
CA LEU A 120 -9.04 15.01 0.68
C LEU A 120 -9.16 16.32 1.46
N LYS A 121 -8.36 16.48 2.53
CA LYS A 121 -8.24 17.74 3.28
C LYS A 121 -7.87 18.95 2.41
N SER A 122 -7.14 18.73 1.32
CA SER A 122 -6.83 19.76 0.31
C SER A 122 -8.03 20.18 -0.55
N SER A 123 -9.24 19.71 -0.24
CA SER A 123 -10.48 19.85 -1.03
C SER A 123 -10.48 19.11 -2.38
N LYS A 124 -9.37 18.45 -2.75
CA LYS A 124 -9.28 17.61 -3.94
C LYS A 124 -10.22 16.41 -3.83
N ARG A 125 -10.97 16.12 -4.90
CA ARG A 125 -11.81 14.93 -5.01
C ARG A 125 -11.15 13.88 -5.90
N LEU A 126 -11.19 12.62 -5.48
CA LEU A 126 -10.62 11.49 -6.18
C LEU A 126 -11.66 10.38 -6.30
N GLU A 127 -11.85 9.83 -7.49
CA GLU A 127 -12.54 8.55 -7.67
C GLU A 127 -11.55 7.41 -7.39
N LEU A 128 -11.87 6.52 -6.45
CA LEU A 128 -10.98 5.48 -5.97
C LEU A 128 -11.72 4.14 -5.84
N VAL A 129 -11.03 3.08 -6.26
CA VAL A 129 -11.38 1.69 -5.93
C VAL A 129 -11.12 1.42 -4.44
N VAL A 130 -11.75 0.40 -3.88
CA VAL A 130 -11.67 0.06 -2.45
C VAL A 130 -10.23 -0.22 -1.98
N GLU A 131 -9.38 -0.79 -2.83
CA GLU A 131 -7.98 -1.12 -2.51
C GLU A 131 -7.09 0.12 -2.34
N ARG A 132 -7.54 1.28 -2.82
CA ARG A 132 -6.85 2.57 -2.62
C ARG A 132 -7.37 3.33 -1.42
N LEU A 133 -8.22 2.71 -0.61
CA LEU A 133 -8.80 3.28 0.59
C LEU A 133 -8.46 2.39 1.78
N ARG A 134 -8.22 3.01 2.93
CA ARG A 134 -8.16 2.32 4.22
C ARG A 134 -8.81 3.17 5.30
N LEU A 135 -9.20 2.55 6.40
CA LEU A 135 -9.69 3.28 7.57
C LEU A 135 -8.61 4.25 8.07
N GLN A 136 -9.00 5.50 8.36
CA GLN A 136 -8.08 6.43 9.02
C GLN A 136 -7.77 5.96 10.45
N ARG A 137 -6.48 5.82 10.77
CA ARG A 137 -6.02 5.48 12.13
C ARG A 137 -4.89 6.41 12.57
N SER A 138 -4.84 6.69 13.87
CA SER A 138 -3.73 7.36 14.54
C SER A 138 -2.82 6.33 15.21
N TRP A 139 -1.52 6.57 15.21
CA TRP A 139 -0.56 5.84 16.03
C TRP A 139 -0.20 6.70 17.25
N ARG A 140 -0.48 6.22 18.47
CA ARG A 140 -0.20 6.93 19.73
C ARG A 140 0.17 5.94 20.81
N ASP A 141 1.20 6.25 21.58
CA ASP A 141 1.63 5.47 22.76
C ASP A 141 1.82 3.96 22.50
N GLY A 142 2.25 3.59 21.28
CA GLY A 142 2.47 2.20 20.91
C GLY A 142 1.22 1.46 20.41
N GLU A 143 0.10 2.16 20.21
CA GLU A 143 -1.17 1.58 19.81
C GLU A 143 -1.80 2.28 18.60
N TRP A 144 -2.55 1.51 17.81
CA TRP A 144 -3.39 2.03 16.72
C TRP A 144 -4.76 2.42 17.25
N ILE A 145 -5.22 3.62 16.88
CA ILE A 145 -6.50 4.19 17.30
C ILE A 145 -7.33 4.59 16.07
N PRO A 146 -8.56 4.08 15.90
CA PRO A 146 -9.20 3.05 16.71
C PRO A 146 -8.41 1.72 16.69
N PRO A 147 -8.57 0.86 17.70
CA PRO A 147 -7.96 -0.46 17.72
C PRO A 147 -8.50 -1.33 16.58
N LEU A 148 -7.78 -2.41 16.29
CA LEU A 148 -8.26 -3.40 15.34
C LEU A 148 -9.41 -4.17 15.98
N ASP A 149 -10.52 -4.31 15.28
CA ASP A 149 -11.44 -5.37 15.62
C ASP A 149 -10.82 -6.69 15.17
N GLU A 150 -10.85 -7.75 15.99
CA GLU A 150 -10.30 -9.06 15.63
C GLU A 150 -10.89 -9.60 14.32
N SER A 151 -12.12 -9.19 13.99
CA SER A 151 -12.77 -9.50 12.71
C SER A 151 -12.18 -8.80 11.48
N GLU A 152 -11.43 -7.71 11.66
CA GLU A 152 -10.80 -6.94 10.58
C GLU A 152 -9.39 -7.43 10.23
N LEU A 153 -8.77 -8.26 11.07
CA LEU A 153 -7.44 -8.83 10.79
C LEU A 153 -7.50 -9.81 9.62
N ALA A 154 -6.63 -9.60 8.62
CA ALA A 154 -6.43 -10.59 7.58
C ALA A 154 -5.85 -11.86 8.24
N VAL A 155 -6.54 -13.00 8.09
CA VAL A 155 -5.92 -14.28 8.40
C VAL A 155 -4.92 -14.55 7.29
N GLU A 156 -3.65 -14.72 7.62
CA GLU A 156 -2.70 -15.23 6.64
C GLU A 156 -3.17 -16.63 6.26
N GLU A 157 -3.53 -16.83 5.00
CA GLU A 157 -3.90 -18.16 4.50
C GLU A 157 -2.64 -19.02 4.53
N GLU A 158 -2.49 -19.82 5.59
CA GLU A 158 -1.49 -20.88 5.62
C GLU A 158 -1.90 -21.94 4.57
N ASP A 159 -1.21 -21.95 3.44
CA ASP A 159 -1.26 -23.01 2.44
C ASP A 159 -0.69 -24.30 3.05
N SER A 160 -1.51 -24.99 3.83
CA SER A 160 -1.28 -26.35 4.29
C SER A 160 -1.82 -27.33 3.25
N THR A 161 -1.13 -27.47 2.13
CA THR A 161 -1.28 -28.63 1.25
C THR A 161 -0.21 -29.67 1.57
N ASP A 162 -0.48 -30.52 2.56
CA ASP A 162 0.20 -31.81 2.70
C ASP A 162 -0.84 -32.94 2.63
N GLU A 163 -1.01 -33.52 1.44
CA GLU A 163 -1.36 -34.92 1.31
C GLU A 163 -0.58 -35.53 0.14
N THR A 164 0.44 -36.34 0.48
CA THR A 164 1.05 -37.29 -0.46
C THR A 164 0.86 -38.73 0.05
N LYS A 165 0.56 -39.61 -0.92
CA LYS A 165 0.62 -41.10 -0.95
C LYS A 165 -0.69 -41.78 -0.55
N GLN A 166 -1.22 -42.79 -1.26
CA GLN A 166 -0.54 -43.79 -2.09
C GLN A 166 -1.56 -44.56 -2.95
N THR A 167 -1.10 -45.00 -4.13
CA THR A 167 -1.72 -45.98 -5.03
C THR A 167 -1.80 -47.37 -4.38
N ASP A 168 -2.87 -48.13 -4.65
CA ASP A 168 -2.80 -49.42 -5.38
C ASP A 168 -4.15 -50.17 -5.45
N SER A 169 -4.60 -50.37 -6.70
CA SER A 169 -5.23 -51.55 -7.32
C SER A 169 -5.96 -52.61 -6.46
N ASN A 170 -7.23 -52.89 -6.81
CA ASN A 170 -7.70 -54.26 -7.10
C ASN A 170 -9.04 -54.30 -7.87
N LYS A 171 -9.25 -55.43 -8.55
CA LYS A 171 -9.95 -55.64 -9.82
C LYS A 171 -11.25 -56.48 -9.68
N ALA A 172 -12.16 -56.24 -10.64
CA ALA A 172 -13.23 -57.09 -11.22
C ALA A 172 -14.63 -57.17 -10.56
N GLY A 173 -15.63 -56.91 -11.40
CA GLY A 173 -17.04 -57.25 -11.23
C GLY A 173 -17.87 -56.79 -12.44
N ILE A 174 -18.09 -57.69 -13.40
CA ILE A 174 -18.82 -57.54 -14.68
C ILE A 174 -20.34 -57.46 -14.42
N MET A 175 -21.10 -56.61 -15.15
CA MET A 175 -22.26 -57.01 -15.98
C MET A 175 -22.94 -55.80 -16.65
N GLU A 176 -23.22 -56.00 -17.94
CA GLU A 176 -23.81 -55.10 -18.94
C GLU A 176 -25.34 -54.97 -18.81
N SER A 177 -25.90 -53.86 -19.32
CA SER A 177 -27.03 -53.89 -20.27
C SER A 177 -27.27 -52.50 -20.89
N GLU A 178 -27.04 -52.42 -22.21
CA GLU A 178 -27.84 -51.82 -23.31
C GLU A 178 -28.77 -50.62 -22.99
N ALA A 179 -28.68 -49.44 -23.62
CA ALA A 179 -28.79 -49.00 -25.04
C ALA A 179 -30.13 -48.29 -25.30
N ASP A 180 -30.10 -47.00 -25.69
CA ASP A 180 -30.80 -46.41 -26.85
C ASP A 180 -30.35 -44.93 -26.99
N SER A 181 -29.72 -44.53 -28.11
CA SER A 181 -30.28 -43.74 -29.25
C SER A 181 -30.90 -42.38 -28.85
N ALA A 182 -30.70 -41.24 -29.51
CA ALA A 182 -29.99 -40.84 -30.72
C ALA A 182 -29.92 -39.29 -30.80
N GLU A 183 -28.84 -38.79 -31.41
CA GLU A 183 -28.76 -37.77 -32.48
C GLU A 183 -29.36 -36.34 -32.37
N SER A 184 -28.51 -35.36 -32.75
CA SER A 184 -28.74 -34.13 -33.57
C SER A 184 -28.00 -32.92 -32.97
N SER A 185 -26.79 -32.57 -33.45
CA SER A 185 -26.50 -31.66 -34.58
C SER A 185 -27.08 -30.23 -34.36
N THR A 186 -26.30 -29.15 -34.33
CA THR A 186 -25.54 -28.58 -35.46
C THR A 186 -24.63 -27.41 -35.02
N ALA A 187 -23.66 -27.15 -35.90
CA ALA A 187 -22.60 -26.14 -35.92
C ALA A 187 -22.98 -24.66 -35.69
N GLY A 188 -21.98 -23.86 -35.28
CA GLY A 188 -22.02 -22.39 -35.29
C GLY A 188 -20.65 -21.75 -35.08
N THR A 189 -19.98 -21.46 -36.18
CA THR A 189 -18.64 -20.89 -36.41
C THR A 189 -18.45 -19.42 -36.00
N GLY A 190 -17.21 -19.04 -35.61
CA GLY A 190 -16.56 -17.73 -35.89
C GLY A 190 -16.29 -16.85 -34.66
N ASN A 191 -15.05 -16.69 -34.17
CA ASN A 191 -13.86 -15.92 -34.62
C ASN A 191 -13.74 -14.46 -34.13
N ILE A 192 -12.65 -14.22 -33.36
CA ILE A 192 -11.71 -13.07 -33.34
C ILE A 192 -12.24 -11.67 -32.96
N GLN A 193 -11.69 -11.05 -31.90
CA GLN A 193 -10.60 -10.04 -32.00
C GLN A 193 -10.21 -9.46 -30.63
N GLU A 194 -8.91 -9.53 -30.34
CA GLU A 194 -8.21 -8.71 -29.35
C GLU A 194 -8.34 -7.20 -29.68
N ALA A 195 -8.46 -6.36 -28.67
CA ALA A 195 -8.07 -4.96 -28.76
C ALA A 195 -7.34 -4.56 -27.47
N SER A 196 -6.05 -4.32 -27.64
CA SER A 196 -5.07 -3.88 -26.65
C SER A 196 -4.83 -2.38 -26.83
N GLY A 197 -4.67 -1.67 -25.70
CA GLY A 197 -4.07 -0.33 -25.59
C GLY A 197 -4.94 0.84 -26.06
N GLN A 198 -4.78 2.07 -25.59
CA GLN A 198 -3.77 2.71 -24.74
C GLN A 198 -4.46 3.91 -24.06
N VAL A 199 -4.20 4.17 -22.78
CA VAL A 199 -4.58 5.44 -22.12
C VAL A 199 -3.31 6.26 -21.97
N THR A 200 -3.26 7.38 -22.69
CA THR A 200 -2.25 8.42 -22.64
C THR A 200 -2.31 9.12 -21.29
N ILE A 201 -1.16 9.19 -20.60
CA ILE A 201 -0.99 10.02 -19.40
C ILE A 201 -0.42 11.36 -19.90
N GLU A 202 -1.19 12.44 -19.70
CA GLU A 202 -0.68 13.80 -19.85
C GLU A 202 0.08 14.18 -18.58
N GLU A 203 1.39 14.36 -18.74
CA GLU A 203 2.33 14.89 -17.74
C GLU A 203 2.22 16.42 -17.72
N GLU A 204 1.59 16.98 -16.69
CA GLU A 204 1.69 18.41 -16.38
C GLU A 204 3.04 18.69 -15.72
N GLY A 205 3.95 19.28 -16.51
CA GLY A 205 5.30 19.64 -16.10
C GLY A 205 5.33 20.75 -15.06
N LEU A 206 6.04 20.49 -13.95
CA LEU A 206 6.42 21.50 -12.98
C LEU A 206 7.68 22.21 -13.50
N SER A 207 7.53 23.46 -13.95
CA SER A 207 8.65 24.29 -14.41
C SER A 207 9.57 24.64 -13.24
N LYS A 208 10.86 24.34 -13.41
CA LYS A 208 11.94 24.82 -12.55
C LYS A 208 12.34 26.21 -13.05
N GLY A 209 12.10 27.23 -12.24
CA GLY A 209 12.60 28.58 -12.51
C GLY A 209 14.07 28.66 -12.11
N GLU A 210 14.92 29.13 -13.03
CA GLU A 210 16.24 29.66 -12.72
C GLU A 210 16.67 30.61 -13.85
N HIS A 211 16.82 31.90 -13.52
CA HIS A 211 17.66 32.84 -14.25
C HIS A 211 17.92 34.06 -13.35
N ASP A 212 19.02 34.03 -12.61
CA ASP A 212 19.68 35.23 -12.08
C ASP A 212 21.14 35.16 -12.51
N GLU A 213 21.45 35.79 -13.64
CA GLU A 213 22.78 36.32 -13.93
C GLU A 213 22.57 37.66 -14.64
N GLU A 214 22.86 38.76 -13.94
CA GLU A 214 23.34 39.96 -14.61
C GLU A 214 24.40 40.60 -13.72
N ALA A 215 25.64 40.20 -13.95
CA ALA A 215 26.77 41.07 -13.70
C ALA A 215 26.78 42.13 -14.80
N ASN A 216 26.75 43.40 -14.42
CA ASN A 216 27.35 44.42 -15.27
C ASN A 216 28.18 45.38 -14.42
N ASP A 217 29.41 45.48 -14.87
CA ASP A 217 30.52 46.27 -14.35
C ASP A 217 30.43 47.71 -14.90
N GLU A 218 31.23 48.59 -14.29
CA GLU A 218 31.74 49.88 -14.80
C GLU A 218 30.94 51.21 -14.70
N GLU A 219 31.68 52.15 -14.08
CA GLU A 219 31.87 53.59 -14.39
C GLU A 219 30.79 54.64 -14.05
N LEU A 220 30.95 55.30 -12.89
CA LEU A 220 31.53 56.66 -12.68
C LEU A 220 31.15 57.25 -11.31
#